data_AF-A0A401QB91-F1
#
_entry.id   AF-A0A401QB91-F1
#
_cell.length_a   1.000
_cell.length_b   1.000
_cell.length_c   1.000
_cell.angle_alpha   90.00
_cell.angle_beta   90.00
_cell.angle_gamma   90.00
#
_symmetry.space_group_name_H-M   'P 1'
#
loop_
_entity.id
_entity.type
_entity.pdbx_description
1 polymer ?
#
loop_
_entity_poly.entity_id
_entity_poly.type
_entity_poly.pdbx_seq_one_letter_code
_entity_poly.pdbx_strand_id
1 'polypeptide(L)'
;CGRGRMRVFLVSVCLSLLAVGSGDEGARLLASKSLLNKYAVEGRDLTLQYNIYNVGTSAALDVELSDDSFPPEDFGIVSGMLTVKWDRIAPASNVTHTVVLRPLQAGYFNFTSATISYLAQEGSQVVVSYPETVSLTGQASAANRCLVVGTRTS
;
A
#
# COMPACT_ATOMS: atom_id res chain seq x y z
N CYS A 1 -26.55 17.03 52.92
CA CYS A 1 -25.45 16.14 52.50
C CYS A 1 -25.77 15.61 51.09
N GLY A 2 -25.13 16.07 50.01
CA GLY A 2 -25.48 15.59 48.65
C GLY A 2 -25.00 16.39 47.44
N ARG A 3 -24.49 17.62 47.62
CA ARG A 3 -24.14 18.51 46.50
C ARG A 3 -22.69 18.38 46.00
N GLY A 4 -21.80 17.76 46.77
CA GLY A 4 -20.39 17.52 46.42
C GLY A 4 -20.15 16.21 45.67
N ARG A 5 -20.99 15.19 45.87
CA ARG A 5 -20.80 13.85 45.28
C ARG A 5 -21.01 13.84 43.75
N MET A 6 -21.99 14.57 43.23
CA MET A 6 -22.30 14.57 41.78
C MET A 6 -21.24 15.29 40.94
N ARG A 7 -20.60 16.33 41.48
CA ARG A 7 -19.49 17.04 40.80
C ARG A 7 -18.22 16.20 40.71
N VAL A 8 -17.94 15.39 41.73
CA VAL A 8 -16.79 14.48 41.75
C VAL A 8 -16.97 13.32 40.77
N PHE A 9 -18.20 12.79 40.62
CA PHE A 9 -18.49 11.76 39.62
C PHE A 9 -18.40 12.28 38.17
N LEU A 10 -18.89 13.49 37.89
CA LEU A 10 -18.79 14.11 36.56
C LEU A 10 -17.34 14.40 36.14
N VAL A 11 -16.50 14.84 37.08
CA VAL A 11 -15.07 15.09 36.79
C VAL A 11 -14.31 13.78 36.55
N SER A 12 -14.65 12.71 37.27
CA SER A 12 -14.01 11.39 37.11
C SER A 12 -14.31 10.75 35.75
N VAL A 13 -15.55 10.89 35.24
CA VAL A 13 -15.95 10.38 33.90
C VAL A 13 -15.31 11.17 32.76
N CYS A 14 -15.08 12.47 32.92
CA CYS A 14 -14.36 13.27 31.92
C CYS A 14 -12.86 12.94 31.86
N LEU A 15 -12.25 12.57 33.00
CA LEU A 15 -10.82 12.27 33.07
C LEU A 15 -10.48 10.89 32.48
N SER A 16 -11.38 9.91 32.56
CA SER A 16 -11.20 8.59 31.93
C SER A 16 -11.39 8.62 30.41
N LEU A 17 -12.18 9.56 29.87
CA LEU A 17 -12.31 9.73 28.42
C LEU A 17 -11.05 10.30 27.74
N LEU A 18 -10.17 10.97 28.49
CA LEU A 18 -8.93 11.56 27.97
C LEU A 18 -7.75 10.57 27.95
N ALA A 19 -7.89 9.38 28.54
CA ALA A 19 -6.80 8.41 28.66
C ALA A 19 -6.70 7.42 27.48
N VAL A 20 -7.60 7.50 26.49
CA VAL A 20 -7.54 6.63 25.29
C VAL A 20 -6.76 7.34 24.20
N GLY A 21 -5.44 7.36 24.36
CA GLY A 21 -4.54 8.03 23.43
C GLY A 21 -3.10 7.53 23.56
N SER A 22 -2.90 6.22 23.76
CA SER A 22 -1.61 5.59 23.48
C SER A 22 -1.42 5.54 21.96
N GLY A 23 -1.20 6.70 21.36
CA GLY A 23 -0.80 6.80 19.96
C GLY A 23 0.64 6.34 19.87
N ASP A 24 0.89 5.23 19.18
CA ASP A 24 2.25 4.88 18.77
C ASP A 24 2.87 6.07 18.04
N GLU A 25 3.85 6.71 18.67
CA GLU A 25 4.55 7.86 18.11
C GLU A 25 5.41 7.38 16.93
N GLY A 26 5.13 7.87 15.72
CA GLY A 26 5.88 7.48 14.54
C GLY A 26 5.04 7.43 13.26
N ALA A 27 5.73 7.23 12.15
CA ALA A 27 5.09 7.10 10.85
C ALA A 27 4.50 5.71 10.70
N ARG A 28 3.33 5.63 10.06
CA ARG A 28 2.62 4.38 9.80
C ARG A 28 2.10 4.43 8.39
N LEU A 29 2.62 3.56 7.53
CA LEU A 29 2.22 3.50 6.13
C LEU A 29 1.17 2.42 5.94
N LEU A 30 0.04 2.83 5.36
CA LEU A 30 -0.92 1.92 4.74
C LEU A 30 -0.68 1.95 3.24
N ALA A 31 -0.75 0.80 2.61
CA ALA A 31 -0.59 0.73 1.17
C ALA A 31 -1.64 -0.14 0.51
N SER A 32 -1.94 0.19 -0.73
CA SER A 32 -2.79 -0.62 -1.59
C SER A 32 -2.16 -0.73 -2.97
N LYS A 33 -2.30 -1.91 -3.58
CA LYS A 33 -1.89 -2.20 -4.95
C LYS A 33 -3.15 -2.51 -5.75
N SER A 34 -3.31 -1.86 -6.91
CA SER A 34 -4.46 -2.02 -7.77
C SER A 34 -4.05 -2.27 -9.21
N LEU A 35 -4.55 -3.33 -9.83
CA LEU A 35 -4.51 -3.50 -11.27
C LEU A 35 -5.70 -2.77 -11.89
N LEU A 36 -5.44 -1.75 -12.72
CA LEU A 36 -6.49 -0.88 -13.27
C LEU A 36 -7.15 -1.45 -14.52
N ASN A 37 -6.48 -2.38 -15.21
CA ASN A 37 -7.03 -3.02 -16.39
C ASN A 37 -8.06 -4.07 -16.01
N LYS A 38 -9.17 -4.11 -16.76
CA LYS A 38 -10.19 -5.15 -16.61
C LYS A 38 -9.73 -6.52 -17.10
N TYR A 39 -8.85 -6.55 -18.09
CA TYR A 39 -8.32 -7.76 -18.70
C TYR A 39 -6.82 -7.57 -18.92
N ALA A 40 -6.03 -8.58 -18.56
CA ALA A 40 -4.62 -8.64 -18.93
C ALA A 40 -4.51 -9.41 -20.26
N VAL A 41 -3.85 -8.81 -21.25
CA VAL A 41 -3.71 -9.39 -22.58
C VAL A 41 -2.24 -9.34 -22.98
N GLU A 42 -1.77 -10.43 -23.54
CA GLU A 42 -0.42 -10.53 -24.10
C GLU A 42 -0.17 -9.39 -25.11
N GLY A 43 0.98 -8.74 -25.00
CA GLY A 43 1.38 -7.63 -25.85
C GLY A 43 0.61 -6.32 -25.63
N ARG A 44 -0.28 -6.24 -24.63
CA ARG A 44 -1.05 -5.03 -24.30
C ARG A 44 -0.64 -4.43 -22.96
N ASP A 45 -0.87 -3.12 -22.84
CA ASP A 45 -0.46 -2.37 -21.66
C ASP A 45 -1.32 -2.76 -20.45
N LEU A 46 -0.62 -3.04 -19.36
CA LEU A 46 -1.12 -3.46 -18.07
C LEU A 46 -0.68 -2.43 -17.03
N THR A 47 -1.65 -1.74 -16.43
CA THR A 47 -1.41 -0.60 -15.54
C THR A 47 -1.62 -1.02 -14.09
N LEU A 48 -0.55 -0.88 -13.31
CA LEU A 48 -0.53 -1.08 -11.87
C LEU A 48 -0.48 0.28 -11.19
N GLN A 49 -1.28 0.43 -10.14
CA GLN A 49 -1.27 1.61 -9.29
C GLN A 49 -0.98 1.20 -7.85
N TYR A 50 0.01 1.84 -7.26
CA TYR A 50 0.37 1.72 -5.86
C TYR A 50 -0.01 3.02 -5.17
N ASN A 51 -0.78 2.92 -4.09
CA ASN A 51 -1.11 4.06 -3.25
C ASN A 51 -0.56 3.79 -1.86
N ILE A 52 0.22 4.74 -1.34
CA ILE A 52 0.81 4.68 -0.01
C ILE A 52 0.32 5.90 0.76
N TYR A 53 -0.28 5.67 1.92
CA TYR A 53 -0.84 6.71 2.79
C TYR A 53 -0.18 6.65 4.16
N ASN A 54 0.27 7.79 4.68
CA ASN A 54 0.81 7.88 6.03
C ASN A 54 -0.31 8.22 7.04
N VAL A 55 -0.76 7.21 7.79
CA VAL A 55 -1.71 7.36 8.91
C VAL A 55 -1.02 7.69 10.24
N GLY A 56 0.32 7.73 10.26
CA GLY A 56 1.10 8.03 11.45
C GLY A 56 1.09 9.52 11.82
N THR A 57 1.64 9.81 13.00
CA THR A 57 1.74 11.17 13.53
C THR A 57 3.01 11.90 13.09
N SER A 58 4.01 11.17 12.57
CA SER A 58 5.25 11.73 12.02
C SER A 58 5.43 11.41 10.53
N ALA A 59 6.40 12.06 9.90
CA ALA A 59 6.76 11.78 8.52
C ALA A 59 7.51 10.44 8.41
N ALA A 60 7.14 9.62 7.42
CA ALA A 60 7.93 8.45 7.03
C ALA A 60 9.11 8.90 6.20
N LEU A 61 10.30 8.37 6.49
CA LEU A 61 11.54 8.72 5.79
C LEU A 61 12.08 7.51 5.03
N ASP A 62 12.89 7.77 4.01
CA ASP A 62 13.56 6.75 3.19
C ASP A 62 12.60 5.64 2.74
N VAL A 63 11.42 6.06 2.24
CA VAL A 63 10.37 5.14 1.84
C VAL A 63 10.75 4.51 0.51
N GLU A 64 10.86 3.19 0.47
CA GLU A 64 11.18 2.42 -0.72
C GLU A 64 10.06 1.42 -1.00
N LEU A 65 9.51 1.47 -2.20
CA LEU A 65 8.59 0.48 -2.75
C LEU A 65 9.39 -0.42 -3.69
N SER A 66 9.28 -1.74 -3.54
CA SER A 66 9.79 -2.73 -4.50
C SER A 66 8.77 -3.81 -4.80
N ASP A 67 8.67 -4.23 -6.06
CA ASP A 67 7.75 -5.27 -6.49
C ASP A 67 8.41 -6.25 -7.47
N ASP A 68 8.83 -7.39 -6.94
CA ASP A 68 9.59 -8.41 -7.68
C ASP A 68 8.66 -9.44 -8.38
N SER A 69 7.35 -9.17 -8.41
CA SER A 69 6.35 -10.09 -8.99
C SER A 69 6.36 -10.14 -10.52
N PHE A 70 7.16 -9.29 -11.18
CA PHE A 70 7.10 -9.04 -12.62
C PHE A 70 8.48 -9.23 -13.26
N PRO A 71 8.88 -10.47 -13.54
CA PRO A 71 10.18 -10.75 -14.12
C PRO A 71 10.26 -10.22 -15.56
N PRO A 72 11.42 -9.68 -15.99
CA PRO A 72 11.57 -9.00 -17.27
C PRO A 72 11.41 -9.92 -18.50
N GLU A 73 11.61 -11.24 -18.33
CA GLU A 73 11.34 -12.25 -19.36
C GLU A 73 9.85 -12.41 -19.69
N ASP A 74 8.97 -12.08 -18.75
CA ASP A 74 7.51 -12.21 -18.88
C ASP A 74 6.82 -10.84 -18.99
N PHE A 75 7.44 -9.76 -18.50
CA PHE A 75 6.87 -8.42 -18.49
C PHE A 75 7.87 -7.35 -18.92
N GLY A 76 7.55 -6.65 -20.01
CA GLY A 76 8.28 -5.45 -20.40
C GLY A 76 7.80 -4.22 -19.63
N ILE A 77 8.71 -3.40 -19.11
CA ILE A 77 8.35 -2.10 -18.51
C ILE A 77 8.15 -1.07 -19.62
N VAL A 78 6.94 -0.54 -19.75
CA VAL A 78 6.60 0.53 -20.69
C VAL A 78 6.82 1.90 -20.05
N SER A 79 6.43 2.04 -18.77
CA SER A 79 6.58 3.29 -18.02
C SER A 79 6.59 3.04 -16.50
N GLY A 80 7.24 3.94 -15.77
CA GLY A 80 7.41 3.84 -14.32
C GLY A 80 8.55 2.92 -13.91
N MET A 81 8.61 2.58 -12.63
CA MET A 81 9.65 1.74 -12.05
C MET A 81 9.03 0.79 -11.02
N LEU A 82 9.42 -0.48 -11.02
CA LEU A 82 8.98 -1.45 -10.01
C LEU A 82 9.68 -1.27 -8.66
N THR A 83 10.80 -0.53 -8.65
CA THR A 83 11.50 -0.08 -7.46
C THR A 83 11.61 1.44 -7.48
N VAL A 84 11.11 2.12 -6.46
CA VAL A 84 11.12 3.59 -6.36
C VAL A 84 11.29 4.03 -4.92
N LYS A 85 11.97 5.16 -4.72
CA LYS A 85 12.25 5.74 -3.40
C LYS A 85 11.66 7.14 -3.29
N TRP A 86 11.18 7.46 -2.09
CA TRP A 86 10.77 8.79 -1.69
C TRP A 86 11.51 9.16 -0.40
N ASP A 87 12.16 10.32 -0.42
CA ASP A 87 12.91 10.81 0.75
C ASP A 87 12.00 10.96 1.97
N ARG A 88 10.75 11.41 1.75
CA ARG A 88 9.80 11.67 2.82
C ARG A 88 8.34 11.63 2.37
N ILE A 89 7.48 11.05 3.21
CA ILE A 89 6.02 11.16 3.11
C ILE A 89 5.50 11.81 4.39
N ALA A 90 4.90 13.00 4.26
CA ALA A 90 4.37 13.77 5.39
C ALA A 90 3.22 13.02 6.12
N PRO A 91 2.97 13.30 7.41
CA PRO A 91 1.81 12.74 8.10
C PRO A 91 0.51 13.18 7.42
N ALA A 92 -0.49 12.29 7.42
CA ALA A 92 -1.79 12.49 6.76
C ALA A 92 -1.68 12.85 5.26
N SER A 93 -0.62 12.39 4.60
CA SER A 93 -0.40 12.57 3.17
C SER A 93 -0.25 11.24 2.45
N ASN A 94 -0.38 11.27 1.12
CA ASN A 94 -0.25 10.09 0.28
C ASN A 94 0.64 10.33 -0.94
N VAL A 95 1.19 9.24 -1.45
CA VAL A 95 1.83 9.18 -2.76
C VAL A 95 1.15 8.11 -3.60
N THR A 96 1.02 8.39 -4.88
CA THR A 96 0.48 7.46 -5.87
C THR A 96 1.56 7.21 -6.92
N HIS A 97 1.91 5.95 -7.09
CA HIS A 97 2.89 5.50 -8.08
C HIS A 97 2.20 4.61 -9.11
N THR A 98 2.46 4.87 -10.39
CA THR A 98 1.86 4.09 -11.48
C THR A 98 2.94 3.46 -12.32
N VAL A 99 2.79 2.18 -12.61
CA VAL A 99 3.69 1.40 -13.48
C VAL A 99 2.86 0.82 -14.61
N VAL A 100 3.34 1.00 -15.83
CA VAL A 100 2.75 0.38 -17.03
C VAL A 100 3.70 -0.72 -17.48
N LEU A 101 3.20 -1.94 -17.44
CA LEU A 101 3.88 -3.14 -17.90
C LEU A 101 3.24 -3.64 -19.19
N ARG A 102 3.93 -4.52 -19.91
CA ARG A 102 3.40 -5.24 -21.06
C ARG A 102 3.73 -6.72 -20.90
N PRO A 103 2.74 -7.58 -20.64
CA PRO A 103 2.95 -9.02 -20.60
C PRO A 103 3.45 -9.51 -21.96
N LEU A 104 4.50 -10.32 -21.97
CA LEU A 104 5.13 -10.85 -23.17
C LEU A 104 4.62 -12.25 -23.52
N GLN A 105 3.98 -12.93 -22.56
CA GLN A 105 3.45 -14.28 -22.72
C GLN A 105 2.07 -14.39 -22.06
N ALA A 106 1.21 -15.25 -22.63
CA ALA A 106 -0.06 -15.62 -22.03
C ALA A 106 0.13 -16.64 -20.90
N GLY A 107 -0.66 -16.53 -19.83
CA GLY A 107 -0.55 -17.45 -18.70
C GLY A 107 -1.14 -16.93 -17.40
N TYR A 108 -1.00 -17.73 -16.35
CA TYR A 108 -1.39 -17.33 -15.00
C TYR A 108 -0.18 -16.80 -14.23
N PHE A 109 -0.22 -15.53 -13.89
CA PHE A 109 0.84 -14.86 -13.15
C PHE A 109 0.42 -14.60 -11.70
N ASN A 110 1.38 -14.70 -10.78
CA ASN A 110 1.16 -14.42 -9.38
C ASN A 110 1.29 -12.92 -9.15
N PHE A 111 0.18 -12.27 -8.80
CA PHE A 111 0.19 -10.85 -8.47
C PHE A 111 0.34 -10.74 -6.96
N THR A 112 1.56 -10.95 -6.49
CA THR A 112 1.91 -10.85 -5.08
C THR A 112 1.91 -9.41 -4.58
N SER A 113 1.91 -9.24 -3.26
CA SER A 113 2.07 -7.95 -2.60
C SER A 113 3.45 -7.36 -2.89
N ALA A 114 3.52 -6.06 -3.11
CA ALA A 114 4.80 -5.34 -3.10
C ALA A 114 5.35 -5.24 -1.67
N THR A 115 6.62 -4.89 -1.55
CA THR A 115 7.29 -4.62 -0.27
C THR A 115 7.52 -3.13 -0.14
N ILE A 116 7.21 -2.57 1.04
CA ILE A 116 7.46 -1.16 1.36
C ILE A 116 8.34 -1.10 2.62
N SER A 117 9.54 -0.55 2.49
CA SER A 117 10.43 -0.29 3.61
C SER A 117 10.53 1.20 3.91
N TYR A 118 10.53 1.58 5.19
CA TYR A 118 10.64 2.99 5.58
C TYR A 118 11.19 3.14 7.01
N LEU A 119 11.64 4.34 7.35
CA LEU A 119 11.97 4.73 8.72
C LEU A 119 10.79 5.46 9.34
N ALA A 120 10.36 5.01 10.52
CA ALA A 120 9.22 5.61 11.23
C ALA A 120 9.56 6.99 11.82
N GLN A 121 10.83 7.19 12.20
CA GLN A 121 11.42 8.41 12.72
C GLN A 121 12.93 8.46 12.38
N GLU A 122 13.58 9.62 12.47
CA GLU A 122 15.03 9.73 12.28
C GLU A 122 15.79 8.85 13.29
N GLY A 123 16.70 7.99 12.81
CA GLY A 123 17.47 7.07 13.65
C GLY A 123 16.69 5.85 14.19
N SER A 124 15.45 5.64 13.74
CA SER A 124 14.67 4.43 14.05
C SER A 124 15.12 3.21 13.23
N GLN A 125 14.61 2.02 13.57
CA GLN A 125 14.81 0.82 12.76
C GLN A 125 13.96 0.88 11.49
N VAL A 126 14.46 0.26 10.40
CA VAL A 126 13.70 0.10 9.16
C VAL A 126 12.49 -0.78 9.41
N VAL A 127 11.31 -0.23 9.16
CA VAL A 127 10.02 -0.92 9.19
C VAL A 127 9.73 -1.46 7.80
N VAL A 128 9.42 -2.75 7.70
CA VAL A 128 8.96 -3.38 6.47
C VAL A 128 7.45 -3.61 6.57
N SER A 129 6.73 -3.15 5.56
CA SER A 129 5.28 -3.22 5.44
C SER A 129 4.88 -3.75 4.07
N TYR A 130 3.66 -4.26 3.97
CA TYR A 130 3.09 -4.80 2.74
C TYR A 130 1.75 -4.10 2.47
N PRO A 131 1.33 -3.93 1.21
CA PRO A 131 0.00 -3.46 0.88
C PRO A 131 -1.07 -4.31 1.56
N GLU A 132 -1.94 -3.67 2.35
CA GLU A 132 -3.03 -4.34 3.05
C GLU A 132 -4.08 -4.88 2.09
N THR A 133 -4.19 -4.29 0.90
CA THR A 133 -5.12 -4.72 -0.14
C THR A 133 -4.41 -4.82 -1.48
N VAL A 134 -4.58 -5.96 -2.14
CA VAL A 134 -4.26 -6.16 -3.55
C VAL A 134 -5.58 -6.29 -4.31
N SER A 135 -5.96 -5.24 -5.02
CA SER A 135 -7.16 -5.19 -5.84
C SER A 135 -6.84 -5.54 -7.28
N LEU A 136 -7.52 -6.53 -7.82
CA LEU A 136 -7.38 -6.94 -9.22
C LEU A 136 -8.69 -6.64 -9.95
N THR A 137 -8.69 -5.61 -10.79
CA THR A 137 -9.89 -5.27 -11.56
C THR A 137 -10.14 -6.36 -12.61
N GLY A 138 -11.30 -7.02 -12.56
CA GLY A 138 -11.89 -7.68 -13.73
C GLY A 138 -11.43 -9.09 -14.12
N GLN A 139 -10.40 -9.71 -13.51
CA GLN A 139 -10.06 -11.11 -13.82
C GLN A 139 -9.22 -11.87 -12.77
N ALA A 140 -9.27 -11.41 -11.51
CA ALA A 140 -8.62 -12.10 -10.40
C ALA A 140 -9.20 -13.51 -10.23
N SER A 141 -8.37 -14.53 -10.37
CA SER A 141 -8.70 -15.85 -9.81
C SER A 141 -8.65 -15.76 -8.28
N ALA A 142 -9.42 -16.58 -7.59
CA ALA A 142 -9.57 -16.62 -6.12
C ALA A 142 -8.27 -16.86 -5.32
N ALA A 143 -7.10 -16.85 -5.98
CA ALA A 143 -5.79 -17.18 -5.44
C ALA A 143 -4.73 -16.07 -5.71
N ASN A 144 -5.11 -14.80 -5.84
CA ASN A 144 -4.20 -13.68 -6.22
C ASN A 144 -3.46 -13.90 -7.55
N ARG A 145 -4.08 -14.65 -8.47
CA ARG A 145 -3.53 -14.91 -9.80
C ARG A 145 -4.28 -14.11 -10.85
N CYS A 146 -3.54 -13.45 -11.72
CA CYS A 146 -4.08 -12.78 -12.89
C CYS A 146 -3.88 -13.67 -14.12
N LEU A 147 -4.93 -13.88 -14.91
CA LEU A 147 -4.84 -14.55 -16.19
C LEU A 147 -4.52 -13.52 -17.28
N VAL A 148 -3.36 -13.64 -17.90
CA VAL A 148 -3.02 -12.95 -19.14
C VAL A 148 -3.56 -13.79 -20.30
N VAL A 149 -4.53 -13.24 -21.02
CA VAL A 149 -5.14 -13.87 -22.18
C VAL A 149 -4.25 -13.69 -23.40
N GLY A 150 -3.95 -14.79 -24.09
CA GLY A 150 -3.20 -14.75 -25.34
C GLY A 150 -4.05 -14.22 -26.49
N THR A 151 -3.43 -13.48 -27.40
CA THR A 151 -4.08 -13.12 -28.66
C THR A 151 -4.02 -14.34 -29.58
N ARG A 152 -5.17 -14.96 -29.90
CA ARG A 152 -5.20 -16.01 -30.93
C ARG A 152 -4.60 -15.44 -32.22
N THR A 153 -3.45 -15.95 -32.63
CA THR A 153 -3.00 -15.86 -34.01
C THR A 153 -3.98 -16.71 -34.83
N SER A 154 -4.72 -16.04 -35.71
CA SER A 154 -5.51 -16.71 -36.76
C SER A 154 -4.62 -17.01 -37.96
#